data_AF-A0A1V5Q203-F1
#
_entry.id   AF-A0A1V5Q203-F1
#
_cell.length_a   1.000
_cell.length_b   1.000
_cell.length_c   1.000
_cell.angle_alpha   90.00
_cell.angle_beta   90.00
_cell.angle_gamma   90.00
#
_symmetry.space_group_name_H-M   'P 1'
#
loop_
_entity.id
_entity.type
_entity.pdbx_description
1 polymer ?
#
loop_
_entity_poly.entity_id
_entity_poly.type
_entity_poly.pdbx_seq_one_letter_code
_entity_poly.pdbx_strand_id
1 'polypeptide(L)'
;MPFRNVGGRFAKRFRKIREGLADAAPSWVTRLPSHALRIRLYRWLGAEIGPHTSIHKGCRFYNIKRLRIGSHCVVNADVILDAREGLWIGENVSISEQAAIYTQEHDLDDPRFGVRGDPVRIEDYVFIGARAMILPGRTIGKGAAVAAGAVVVHDVAPYEVVAGIPARRIRERSKDLQYTMEYRRMFY
;
A
#
# COMPACT_ATOMS: atom_id res chain seq x y z
N MET A 1 2.86 24.19 46.31
CA MET A 1 3.58 24.04 45.02
C MET A 1 2.81 23.06 44.15
N PRO A 2 2.37 23.41 42.93
CA PRO A 2 1.64 22.47 42.09
C PRO A 2 2.63 21.52 41.41
N PHE A 3 2.46 20.22 41.60
CA PHE A 3 3.16 19.20 40.85
C PHE A 3 2.85 19.38 39.36
N ARG A 4 3.81 19.91 38.61
CA ARG A 4 3.73 20.04 37.15
C ARG A 4 3.46 18.67 36.57
N ASN A 5 2.39 18.56 35.79
CA ASN A 5 2.01 17.37 35.02
C ASN A 5 3.09 17.09 33.94
N VAL A 6 4.13 16.34 34.31
CA VAL A 6 5.26 15.98 33.43
C VAL A 6 4.83 14.90 32.42
N GLY A 7 3.97 13.97 32.83
CA GLY A 7 3.47 12.88 31.98
C GLY A 7 2.67 13.36 30.77
N GLY A 8 1.81 14.37 30.94
CA GLY A 8 1.01 14.93 29.84
C GLY A 8 1.82 15.66 28.76
N ARG A 9 2.98 16.23 29.11
CA ARG A 9 3.87 16.90 28.14
C ARG A 9 4.68 15.90 27.33
N PHE A 10 5.13 14.82 27.95
CA PHE A 10 5.87 13.77 27.27
C PHE A 10 4.97 13.03 26.27
N ALA A 11 3.78 12.59 26.70
CA ALA A 11 2.80 11.95 25.82
C ALA A 11 2.41 12.82 24.61
N LYS A 12 2.21 14.14 24.80
CA LYS A 12 1.93 15.07 23.70
C LYS A 12 3.11 15.22 22.72
N ARG A 13 4.34 15.24 23.22
CA ARG A 13 5.56 15.31 22.39
C ARG A 13 5.74 14.04 21.55
N PHE A 14 5.52 12.86 22.15
CA PHE A 14 5.55 11.58 21.43
C PHE A 14 4.47 11.49 20.35
N ARG A 15 3.26 11.97 20.65
CA ARG A 15 2.17 12.02 19.67
C ARG A 15 2.51 12.90 18.46
N LYS A 16 3.08 14.09 18.69
CA LYS A 16 3.47 15.01 17.62
C LYS A 16 4.58 14.45 16.73
N ILE A 17 5.56 13.74 17.33
CA ILE A 17 6.62 13.03 16.58
C ILE A 17 5.99 11.94 15.71
N ARG A 18 5.12 11.10 16.29
CA ARG A 18 4.40 10.07 15.54
C ARG A 18 3.59 10.65 14.39
N GLU A 19 2.89 11.76 14.63
CA GLU A 19 2.07 12.43 13.62
C GLU A 19 2.90 12.87 12.42
N GLY A 20 4.04 13.54 12.63
CA GLY A 20 4.92 13.98 11.55
C GLY A 20 5.63 12.85 10.80
N LEU A 21 5.94 11.73 11.46
CA LEU A 21 6.54 10.56 10.83
C LEU A 21 5.54 9.66 10.09
N ALA A 22 4.24 9.85 10.33
CA ALA A 22 3.20 9.05 9.71
C ALA A 22 2.76 9.57 8.35
N ASP A 23 3.03 10.85 8.05
CA ASP A 23 2.71 11.43 6.74
C ASP A 23 3.64 10.87 5.66
N ALA A 24 4.86 10.49 6.05
CA ALA A 24 5.74 9.62 5.27
C ALA A 24 6.61 8.78 6.22
N ALA A 25 6.50 7.45 6.14
CA ALA A 25 7.36 6.58 6.94
C ALA A 25 8.84 6.88 6.59
N PRO A 26 9.69 7.18 7.58
CA PRO A 26 11.07 7.55 7.30
C PRO A 26 11.82 6.44 6.57
N SER A 27 12.70 6.81 5.64
CA SER A 27 13.50 5.88 4.84
C SER A 27 14.34 4.90 5.67
N TRP A 28 14.73 5.29 6.89
CA TRP A 28 15.43 4.39 7.80
C TRP A 28 14.53 3.26 8.30
N VAL A 29 13.24 3.53 8.58
CA VAL A 29 12.27 2.49 8.98
C VAL A 29 12.09 1.49 7.84
N THR A 30 11.95 2.00 6.62
CA THR A 30 11.67 1.16 5.45
C THR A 30 12.86 0.35 5.00
N ARG A 31 14.07 0.61 5.52
CA ARG A 31 15.30 -0.13 5.22
C ARG A 31 15.78 -1.03 6.36
N LEU A 32 15.13 -1.03 7.53
CA LEU A 32 15.49 -1.89 8.65
C LEU A 32 15.52 -3.37 8.22
N PRO A 33 16.60 -4.15 8.46
CA PRO A 33 16.68 -5.54 8.02
C PRO A 33 15.62 -6.46 8.64
N SER A 34 15.24 -6.20 9.90
CA SER A 34 14.27 -7.02 10.62
C SER A 34 12.85 -6.77 10.14
N HIS A 35 12.30 -7.74 9.41
CA HIS A 35 10.93 -7.74 8.92
C HIS A 35 9.90 -7.51 10.05
N ALA A 36 10.03 -8.25 11.16
CA ALA A 36 9.09 -8.17 12.28
C ALA A 36 9.10 -6.78 12.94
N LEU A 37 10.28 -6.15 13.05
CA LEU A 37 10.40 -4.80 13.59
C LEU A 37 9.76 -3.77 12.66
N ARG A 38 9.99 -3.85 11.34
CA ARG A 38 9.35 -2.96 10.36
C ARG A 38 7.83 -3.00 10.47
N ILE A 39 7.23 -4.19 10.45
CA ILE A 39 5.77 -4.33 10.54
C ILE A 39 5.23 -3.75 11.86
N ARG A 40 5.91 -3.97 12.99
CA ARG A 40 5.53 -3.37 14.28
C ARG A 40 5.60 -1.84 14.23
N LEU A 41 6.63 -1.29 13.62
CA LEU A 41 6.78 0.16 13.46
C LEU A 41 5.72 0.75 12.53
N TYR A 42 5.40 0.10 11.42
CA TYR A 42 4.32 0.55 10.52
C TYR A 42 2.96 0.58 11.23
N ARG A 43 2.63 -0.46 11.99
CA ARG A 43 1.43 -0.48 12.84
C ARG A 43 1.44 0.64 13.89
N TRP A 44 2.59 0.87 14.52
CA TRP A 44 2.76 1.97 15.47
C TRP A 44 2.58 3.36 14.81
N LEU A 45 3.04 3.52 13.56
CA LEU A 45 2.85 4.74 12.76
C LEU A 45 1.41 4.94 12.28
N GLY A 46 0.58 3.89 12.29
CA GLY A 46 -0.86 3.97 12.04
C GLY A 46 -1.40 3.08 10.92
N ALA A 47 -0.57 2.26 10.26
CA ALA A 47 -1.08 1.29 9.29
C ALA A 47 -1.89 0.18 9.98
N GLU A 48 -3.00 -0.22 9.36
CA GLU A 48 -3.69 -1.46 9.69
C GLU A 48 -3.09 -2.58 8.82
N ILE A 49 -2.42 -3.55 9.43
CA ILE A 49 -1.75 -4.65 8.70
C ILE A 49 -2.16 -5.97 9.35
N GLY A 50 -2.79 -6.85 8.58
CA GLY A 50 -3.22 -8.18 9.00
C GLY A 50 -2.07 -9.11 9.38
N PRO A 51 -2.36 -10.24 10.04
CA PRO A 51 -1.38 -11.27 10.34
C PRO A 51 -0.86 -11.92 9.05
N HIS A 52 0.28 -12.61 9.12
CA HIS A 52 0.92 -13.29 7.99
C HIS A 52 1.33 -12.40 6.79
N THR A 53 1.06 -11.10 6.83
CA THR A 53 1.48 -10.13 5.81
C THR A 53 2.94 -9.72 5.94
N SER A 54 3.60 -9.56 4.80
CA SER A 54 4.96 -9.07 4.68
C SER A 54 5.10 -7.84 3.79
N ILE A 55 6.01 -6.94 4.19
CA ILE A 55 6.38 -5.75 3.44
C ILE A 55 7.90 -5.65 3.42
N HIS A 56 8.49 -5.74 2.22
CA HIS A 56 9.93 -5.72 2.01
C HIS A 56 10.52 -4.32 2.12
N LYS A 57 11.86 -4.26 2.05
CA LYS A 57 12.61 -3.01 2.18
C LYS A 57 12.31 -2.02 1.05
N GLY A 58 12.53 -0.75 1.34
CA GLY A 58 12.52 0.33 0.35
C GLY A 58 11.14 0.83 -0.06
N CYS A 59 10.05 0.19 0.41
CA CYS A 59 8.70 0.68 0.17
C CYS A 59 8.55 2.14 0.62
N ARG A 60 7.82 2.92 -0.16
CA ARG A 60 7.49 4.32 0.16
C ARG A 60 6.02 4.42 0.50
N PHE A 61 5.73 5.14 1.59
CA PHE A 61 4.37 5.33 2.08
C PHE A 61 4.03 6.80 2.06
N TYR A 62 2.89 7.15 1.47
CA TYR A 62 2.30 8.48 1.60
C TYR A 62 1.05 8.35 2.47
N ASN A 63 1.04 9.01 3.63
CA ASN A 63 -0.02 8.94 4.63
C ASN A 63 -0.34 7.51 5.14
N ILE A 64 0.61 6.92 5.88
CA ILE A 64 0.53 5.53 6.35
C ILE A 64 -0.69 5.24 7.26
N LYS A 65 -1.29 6.27 7.88
CA LYS A 65 -2.48 6.15 8.74
C LYS A 65 -3.73 5.72 7.99
N ARG A 66 -3.79 5.96 6.68
CA ARG A 66 -4.92 5.61 5.81
C ARG A 66 -4.66 4.34 4.99
N LEU A 67 -3.60 3.59 5.33
CA LEU A 67 -3.25 2.33 4.71
C LEU A 67 -3.86 1.15 5.48
N ARG A 68 -4.61 0.31 4.77
CA ARG A 68 -5.14 -0.95 5.30
C ARG A 68 -4.72 -2.11 4.41
N ILE A 69 -4.10 -3.12 5.02
CA ILE A 69 -3.69 -4.35 4.34
C ILE A 69 -4.22 -5.54 5.13
N GLY A 70 -4.93 -6.44 4.46
CA GLY A 70 -5.44 -7.67 5.04
C GLY A 70 -4.35 -8.68 5.39
N SER A 71 -4.79 -9.92 5.62
CA SER A 71 -3.93 -11.03 6.02
C SER A 71 -3.21 -11.65 4.81
N HIS A 72 -2.11 -12.35 5.06
CA HIS A 72 -1.41 -13.16 4.04
C HIS A 72 -1.01 -12.37 2.79
N CYS A 73 -0.70 -11.08 2.90
CA CYS A 73 -0.26 -10.29 1.75
C CYS A 73 1.26 -10.25 1.63
N VAL A 74 1.77 -10.04 0.42
CA VAL A 74 3.20 -9.83 0.17
C VAL A 74 3.36 -8.57 -0.64
N VAL A 75 4.05 -7.59 -0.07
CA VAL A 75 4.47 -6.37 -0.75
C VAL A 75 5.98 -6.43 -0.94
N ASN A 76 6.42 -6.60 -2.19
CA ASN A 76 7.82 -6.69 -2.55
C ASN A 76 8.55 -5.34 -2.43
N ALA A 77 9.86 -5.35 -2.71
CA ALA A 77 10.72 -4.22 -2.46
C ALA A 77 10.35 -3.00 -3.32
N ASP A 78 10.63 -1.81 -2.77
CA ASP A 78 10.53 -0.52 -3.47
C ASP A 78 9.13 -0.18 -4.03
N VAL A 79 8.07 -0.80 -3.52
CA VAL A 79 6.68 -0.48 -3.88
C VAL A 79 6.29 0.89 -3.34
N ILE A 80 5.57 1.67 -4.16
CA ILE A 80 4.92 2.91 -3.71
C ILE A 80 3.50 2.58 -3.25
N LEU A 81 3.21 2.92 -1.99
CA LEU A 81 1.91 2.81 -1.35
C LEU A 81 1.41 4.21 -0.99
N ASP A 82 0.72 4.84 -1.93
CA ASP A 82 0.06 6.12 -1.69
C ASP A 82 -1.31 5.92 -1.07
N ALA A 83 -1.46 6.30 0.19
CA ALA A 83 -2.73 6.25 0.92
C ALA A 83 -3.25 7.66 1.24
N ARG A 84 -2.80 8.71 0.53
CA ARG A 84 -3.27 10.08 0.78
C ARG A 84 -4.79 10.20 0.73
N GLU A 85 -5.46 9.52 -0.22
CA GLU A 85 -6.93 9.39 -0.26
C GLU A 85 -7.47 8.06 0.28
N GLY A 86 -6.60 7.20 0.80
CA GLY A 86 -6.95 5.89 1.35
C GLY A 86 -6.61 4.75 0.39
N LEU A 87 -5.99 3.72 0.96
CA LEU A 87 -5.56 2.53 0.22
C LEU A 87 -5.98 1.29 1.00
N TRP A 88 -6.86 0.49 0.39
CA TRP A 88 -7.30 -0.79 0.94
C TRP A 88 -6.76 -1.93 0.10
N ILE A 89 -6.10 -2.86 0.76
CA ILE A 89 -5.59 -4.09 0.18
C ILE A 89 -6.23 -5.24 0.97
N GLY A 90 -6.90 -6.15 0.27
CA GLY A 90 -7.59 -7.31 0.81
C GLY A 90 -6.65 -8.37 1.35
N GLU A 91 -7.07 -9.63 1.32
CA GLU A 91 -6.28 -10.78 1.77
C GLU A 91 -5.64 -11.55 0.61
N ASN A 92 -4.50 -12.22 0.86
CA ASN A 92 -3.80 -13.01 -0.16
C ASN A 92 -3.40 -12.21 -1.41
N VAL A 93 -3.11 -10.92 -1.24
CA VAL A 93 -2.66 -10.03 -2.32
C VAL A 93 -1.14 -10.10 -2.48
N SER A 94 -0.69 -10.19 -3.72
CA SER A 94 0.73 -10.12 -4.09
C SER A 94 1.01 -8.88 -4.91
N ILE A 95 1.92 -8.05 -4.43
CA ILE A 95 2.38 -6.84 -5.11
C ILE A 95 3.87 -6.99 -5.36
N SER A 96 4.23 -7.16 -6.62
CA SER A 96 5.61 -7.31 -7.06
C SER A 96 6.39 -6.00 -6.98
N GLU A 97 7.70 -6.13 -7.05
CA GLU A 97 8.68 -5.08 -6.83
C GLU A 97 8.46 -3.86 -7.72
N GLN A 98 8.71 -2.69 -7.14
CA GLN A 98 8.63 -1.39 -7.83
C GLN A 98 7.26 -1.07 -8.44
N ALA A 99 6.21 -1.81 -8.12
CA ALA A 99 4.85 -1.40 -8.44
C ALA A 99 4.52 -0.08 -7.74
N ALA A 100 3.63 0.71 -8.33
CA ALA A 100 3.21 1.99 -7.79
C ALA A 100 1.69 2.09 -7.74
N ILE A 101 1.16 2.38 -6.55
CA ILE A 101 -0.26 2.59 -6.34
C ILE A 101 -0.44 4.03 -5.90
N TYR A 102 -1.15 4.82 -6.70
CA TYR A 102 -1.42 6.24 -6.45
C TYR A 102 -2.88 6.46 -6.12
N THR A 103 -3.14 7.31 -5.12
CA THR A 103 -4.51 7.71 -4.74
C THR A 103 -4.76 9.20 -4.94
N GLN A 104 -3.72 9.97 -5.24
CA GLN A 104 -3.81 11.39 -5.52
C GLN A 104 -2.86 11.80 -6.65
N GLU A 105 -3.32 12.70 -7.51
CA GLU A 105 -2.60 13.32 -8.62
C GLU A 105 -2.91 14.82 -8.71
N HIS A 106 -2.27 15.53 -9.64
CA HIS A 106 -2.66 16.91 -9.94
C HIS A 106 -3.80 16.92 -10.96
N ASP A 107 -4.74 17.83 -10.76
CA ASP A 107 -5.77 18.12 -11.75
C ASP A 107 -5.17 19.00 -12.86
N LEU A 108 -5.03 18.43 -14.05
CA LEU A 108 -4.44 19.12 -15.20
C LEU A 108 -5.36 20.22 -15.74
N ASP A 109 -6.65 20.14 -15.43
CA ASP A 109 -7.67 21.09 -15.87
C ASP A 109 -7.94 22.20 -14.83
N ASP A 110 -7.42 22.09 -13.59
CA ASP A 110 -7.47 23.18 -12.61
C ASP A 110 -6.37 24.21 -12.94
N PRO A 111 -6.70 25.48 -13.24
CA PRO A 111 -5.70 26.52 -13.54
C PRO A 111 -4.73 26.80 -12.38
N ARG A 112 -5.04 26.34 -11.16
CA ARG A 112 -4.17 26.44 -9.99
C ARG A 112 -3.32 25.20 -9.75
N PHE A 113 -3.38 24.21 -10.64
CA PHE A 113 -2.70 22.92 -10.52
C PHE A 113 -3.01 22.22 -9.20
N GLY A 114 -4.29 22.27 -8.81
CA GLY A 114 -4.82 21.66 -7.59
C GLY A 114 -4.61 20.14 -7.56
N VAL A 115 -4.86 19.53 -6.41
CA VAL A 115 -4.82 18.07 -6.26
C VAL A 115 -6.21 17.49 -6.43
N ARG A 116 -6.31 16.36 -7.11
CA ARG A 116 -7.51 15.51 -7.14
C ARG A 116 -7.11 14.09 -6.80
N GLY A 117 -8.05 13.31 -6.32
CA GLY A 117 -7.76 11.94 -5.94
C GLY A 117 -8.98 11.24 -5.42
N ASP A 118 -8.91 9.92 -5.51
CA ASP A 118 -9.92 9.02 -5.01
C ASP A 118 -9.21 7.79 -4.45
N PRO A 119 -9.83 7.12 -3.46
CA PRO A 119 -9.24 5.96 -2.86
C PRO A 119 -9.01 4.80 -3.85
N VAL A 120 -8.02 3.95 -3.59
CA VAL A 120 -7.78 2.72 -4.35
C VAL A 120 -8.15 1.50 -3.52
N ARG A 121 -8.87 0.56 -4.14
CA ARG A 121 -9.30 -0.71 -3.54
C ARG A 121 -8.69 -1.87 -4.32
N ILE A 122 -7.92 -2.70 -3.64
CA ILE A 122 -7.37 -3.94 -4.16
C ILE A 122 -8.01 -5.08 -3.38
N GLU A 123 -8.86 -5.86 -4.03
CA GLU A 123 -9.59 -6.95 -3.39
C GLU A 123 -8.72 -8.20 -3.18
N ASP A 124 -9.31 -9.23 -2.58
CA ASP A 124 -8.60 -10.45 -2.22
C ASP A 124 -7.98 -11.16 -3.44
N TYR A 125 -6.88 -11.86 -3.23
CA TYR A 125 -6.20 -12.68 -4.24
C TYR A 125 -5.68 -11.93 -5.49
N VAL A 126 -5.67 -10.59 -5.46
CA VAL A 126 -5.13 -9.80 -6.56
C VAL A 126 -3.62 -10.02 -6.69
N PHE A 127 -3.16 -10.09 -7.94
CA PHE A 127 -1.74 -10.05 -8.30
C PHE A 127 -1.42 -8.76 -9.03
N ILE A 128 -0.44 -8.00 -8.55
CA ILE A 128 0.09 -6.81 -9.22
C ILE A 128 1.53 -7.08 -9.62
N GLY A 129 1.79 -7.14 -10.92
CA GLY A 129 3.10 -7.45 -11.49
C GLY A 129 4.12 -6.34 -11.28
N ALA A 130 5.40 -6.70 -11.46
CA ALA A 130 6.52 -5.80 -11.20
C ALA A 130 6.41 -4.52 -12.05
N ARG A 131 6.68 -3.36 -11.44
CA ARG A 131 6.63 -2.05 -12.11
C ARG A 131 5.27 -1.70 -12.74
N ALA A 132 4.19 -2.38 -12.37
CA ALA A 132 2.84 -1.98 -12.74
C ALA A 132 2.42 -0.71 -11.96
N MET A 133 1.55 0.10 -12.55
CA MET A 133 1.04 1.33 -11.96
C MET A 133 -0.48 1.30 -11.89
N ILE A 134 -1.04 1.61 -10.71
CA ILE A 134 -2.47 1.79 -10.50
C ILE A 134 -2.72 3.28 -10.24
N LEU A 135 -3.56 3.90 -11.07
CA LEU A 135 -3.93 5.31 -10.94
C LEU A 135 -5.01 5.54 -9.85
N PRO A 136 -5.25 6.80 -9.44
CA PRO A 136 -6.25 7.14 -8.43
C PRO A 136 -7.66 6.64 -8.74
N GLY A 137 -8.42 6.32 -7.69
CA GLY A 137 -9.83 5.97 -7.79
C GLY A 137 -10.13 4.65 -8.48
N ARG A 138 -9.20 3.69 -8.44
CA ARG A 138 -9.35 2.39 -9.09
C ARG A 138 -9.71 1.27 -8.11
N THR A 139 -10.61 0.40 -8.55
CA THR A 139 -10.90 -0.89 -7.91
C THR A 139 -10.32 -2.02 -8.74
N ILE A 140 -9.49 -2.86 -8.12
CA ILE A 140 -8.94 -4.08 -8.69
C ILE A 140 -9.68 -5.25 -8.06
N GLY A 141 -10.59 -5.85 -8.84
CA GLY A 141 -11.52 -6.87 -8.35
C GLY A 141 -10.86 -8.18 -7.94
N LYS A 142 -11.56 -8.95 -7.12
CA LYS A 142 -11.07 -10.20 -6.51
C LYS A 142 -10.44 -11.13 -7.54
N GLY A 143 -9.24 -11.62 -7.23
CA GLY A 143 -8.50 -12.56 -8.07
C GLY A 143 -7.95 -11.96 -9.37
N ALA A 144 -8.19 -10.68 -9.66
CA ALA A 144 -7.65 -10.04 -10.85
C ALA A 144 -6.11 -10.06 -10.86
N ALA A 145 -5.52 -9.94 -12.04
CA ALA A 145 -4.08 -9.87 -12.22
C ALA A 145 -3.69 -8.73 -13.16
N VAL A 146 -2.77 -7.89 -12.71
CA VAL A 146 -2.16 -6.82 -13.50
C VAL A 146 -0.77 -7.29 -13.91
N ALA A 147 -0.52 -7.40 -15.22
CA ALA A 147 0.78 -7.82 -15.72
C ALA A 147 1.88 -6.80 -15.40
N ALA A 148 3.14 -7.25 -15.44
CA ALA A 148 4.29 -6.39 -15.21
C ALA A 148 4.32 -5.21 -16.18
N GLY A 149 4.67 -4.03 -15.67
CA GLY A 149 4.77 -2.79 -16.44
C GLY A 149 3.45 -2.19 -16.93
N ALA A 150 2.29 -2.76 -16.59
CA ALA A 150 1.01 -2.24 -17.04
C ALA A 150 0.61 -0.96 -16.30
N VAL A 151 -0.14 -0.06 -16.96
CA VAL A 151 -0.69 1.17 -16.35
C VAL A 151 -2.20 1.11 -16.34
N VAL A 152 -2.78 0.90 -15.16
CA VAL A 152 -4.22 0.72 -14.96
C VAL A 152 -4.89 2.08 -14.77
N VAL A 153 -5.69 2.45 -15.77
CA VAL A 153 -6.42 3.73 -15.83
C VAL A 153 -7.94 3.58 -15.65
N HIS A 154 -8.42 2.35 -15.46
CA HIS A 154 -9.84 2.02 -15.23
C HIS A 154 -9.93 0.85 -14.22
N ASP A 155 -11.12 0.62 -13.66
CA ASP A 155 -11.35 -0.53 -12.79
C ASP A 155 -11.09 -1.85 -13.52
N VAL A 156 -10.68 -2.88 -12.78
CA VAL A 156 -10.39 -4.22 -13.32
C VAL A 156 -11.38 -5.20 -12.72
N ALA A 157 -12.08 -5.96 -13.56
CA ALA A 157 -13.12 -6.86 -13.08
C ALA A 157 -12.53 -8.06 -12.31
N PRO A 158 -13.30 -8.71 -11.43
CA PRO A 158 -12.87 -9.93 -10.75
C PRO A 158 -12.38 -11.00 -11.73
N TYR A 159 -11.26 -11.66 -11.38
CA TYR A 159 -10.60 -12.68 -12.17
C TYR A 159 -10.13 -12.23 -13.56
N GLU A 160 -10.14 -10.94 -13.87
CA GLU A 160 -9.62 -10.42 -15.12
C GLU A 160 -8.09 -10.33 -15.07
N VAL A 161 -7.44 -10.65 -16.19
CA VAL A 161 -6.00 -10.37 -16.39
C VAL A 161 -5.86 -9.23 -17.38
N VAL A 162 -5.19 -8.16 -16.95
CA VAL A 162 -4.93 -6.96 -17.77
C VAL A 162 -3.44 -6.73 -17.99
N ALA A 163 -3.07 -6.16 -19.14
CA ALA A 163 -1.68 -5.82 -19.48
C ALA A 163 -1.61 -4.59 -20.40
N GLY A 164 -0.45 -3.95 -20.48
CA GLY A 164 -0.18 -2.86 -21.43
C GLY A 164 -0.33 -1.44 -20.86
N ILE A 165 -0.10 -0.45 -21.73
CA ILE A 165 -0.19 0.98 -21.43
C ILE A 165 -1.06 1.65 -22.51
N PRO A 166 -2.32 2.03 -22.22
CA PRO A 166 -3.02 1.75 -20.96
C PRO A 166 -3.37 0.25 -20.87
N ALA A 167 -3.58 -0.25 -19.66
CA ALA A 167 -3.89 -1.65 -19.43
C ALA A 167 -5.19 -2.05 -20.17
N ARG A 168 -5.22 -3.26 -20.72
CA ARG A 168 -6.37 -3.84 -21.41
C ARG A 168 -6.54 -5.29 -21.00
N ARG A 169 -7.78 -5.77 -21.00
CA ARG A 169 -8.08 -7.19 -20.82
C ARG A 169 -7.30 -8.02 -21.82
N ILE A 170 -6.61 -9.04 -21.33
CA ILE A 170 -5.93 -10.04 -22.19
C ILE A 170 -6.54 -11.43 -22.04
N ARG A 171 -7.03 -11.80 -20.85
CA ARG A 171 -7.70 -13.07 -20.60
C ARG A 171 -8.42 -13.08 -19.25
N GLU A 172 -9.08 -14.17 -18.95
CA GLU A 172 -9.59 -14.50 -17.62
C GLU A 172 -8.56 -15.38 -16.85
N ARG A 173 -8.54 -15.25 -15.53
CA ARG A 173 -7.77 -16.08 -14.59
C ARG A 173 -8.64 -17.21 -14.07
N SER A 174 -8.02 -18.29 -13.60
CA SER A 174 -8.73 -19.35 -12.87
C SER A 174 -9.50 -18.76 -11.68
N LYS A 175 -10.75 -19.22 -11.49
CA LYS A 175 -11.59 -18.87 -10.34
C LYS A 175 -11.31 -19.71 -9.10
N ASP A 176 -10.70 -20.87 -9.31
CA ASP A 176 -10.28 -21.80 -8.26
C ASP A 176 -8.90 -21.42 -7.73
N LEU A 177 -8.87 -20.41 -6.85
CA LEU A 177 -7.65 -19.93 -6.19
C LEU A 177 -7.52 -20.61 -4.83
N GLN A 178 -6.58 -21.55 -4.71
CA GLN A 178 -6.41 -22.37 -3.51
C GLN A 178 -5.18 -21.99 -2.67
N TYR A 179 -4.44 -20.97 -3.08
CA TYR A 179 -3.20 -20.60 -2.39
C TYR A 179 -3.48 -19.71 -1.18
N THR A 180 -2.71 -19.93 -0.12
CA THR A 180 -2.54 -18.96 0.96
C THR A 180 -1.11 -18.44 0.91
N MET A 181 -0.96 -17.13 0.90
CA MET A 181 0.35 -16.52 0.76
C MET A 181 1.08 -16.47 2.10
N GLU A 182 2.16 -17.24 2.18
CA GLU A 182 3.07 -17.28 3.34
C GLU A 182 4.51 -17.05 2.90
N TYR A 183 4.82 -15.81 2.51
CA TYR A 183 6.17 -15.46 2.08
C TYR A 183 6.78 -14.46 3.06
N ARG A 184 7.66 -14.98 3.93
CA ARG A 184 8.38 -14.22 4.96
C ARG A 184 9.87 -14.51 4.87
N ARG A 185 10.60 -13.72 4.08
CA ARG A 185 12.06 -13.75 4.13
C ARG A 185 12.55 -12.85 5.26
N MET A 186 13.36 -13.39 6.17
CA MET A 186 13.75 -12.73 7.42
C MET A 186 14.54 -11.42 7.23
N PHE A 187 15.26 -11.28 6.11
CA PHE A 187 16.20 -10.17 5.85
C PHE A 187 15.94 -9.37 4.55
N TYR A 188 14.80 -9.60 3.89
CA TYR A 188 14.42 -8.90 2.65
C TYR A 188 13.50 -7.70 2.93
#